data_AF-A0A956W3T5-F1
#
_entry.id   AF-A0A956W3T5-F1
#
_cell.length_a   1.000
_cell.length_b   1.000
_cell.length_c   1.000
_cell.angle_alpha   90.00
_cell.angle_beta   90.00
_cell.angle_gamma   90.00
#
_symmetry.space_group_name_H-M   'P 1'
#
loop_
_entity.id
_entity.type
_entity.pdbx_description
1 polymer ?
#
loop_
_entity_poly.entity_id
_entity_poly.type
_entity_poly.pdbx_seq_one_letter_code
_entity_poly.pdbx_strand_id
1 'polypeptide(L)'
;VSDGLDALTGGTTLVAFIAYGVIAFIQGQDFVATFCLIIAGANLGFLWYNAHPAQIFMGDTGALALGSGLATVSLMTGHWLLLPLIGFVFVAEAMSNIIQIGYFKLSGGKRVFKRAPLHHHFEEIGWAETQVVTRFWVVAIAASMLGVALALAVPE
;
A
#
# COMPACT_ATOMS: atom_id res chain seq x y z
N VAL A 1 6.92 0.15 6.84
CA VAL A 1 6.69 -1.17 6.21
C VAL A 1 5.44 -1.74 6.82
N SER A 2 4.39 -1.99 6.03
CA SER A 2 3.08 -2.46 6.51
C SER A 2 2.97 -3.99 6.55
N ASP A 3 4.11 -4.68 6.60
CA ASP A 3 4.21 -6.16 6.59
C ASP A 3 4.00 -6.75 7.98
N GLY A 4 2.85 -6.42 8.58
CA GLY A 4 2.46 -6.88 9.92
C GLY A 4 1.35 -7.93 9.93
N LEU A 5 0.65 -8.12 8.79
CA LEU A 5 -0.42 -9.09 8.60
C LEU A 5 -0.29 -9.81 7.25
N ASP A 6 -0.77 -11.05 7.21
CA ASP A 6 -0.78 -11.90 6.02
C ASP A 6 -1.53 -11.22 4.87
N ALA A 7 -0.94 -11.23 3.67
CA ALA A 7 -1.48 -10.65 2.44
C ALA A 7 -1.74 -9.12 2.45
N LEU A 8 -1.49 -8.40 3.54
CA LEU A 8 -1.75 -6.95 3.59
C LEU A 8 -0.86 -6.19 2.61
N THR A 9 0.46 -6.34 2.73
CA THR A 9 1.43 -5.63 1.89
C THR A 9 1.34 -6.10 0.45
N GLY A 10 1.36 -7.41 0.20
CA GLY A 10 1.33 -7.96 -1.17
C GLY A 10 0.10 -7.52 -1.97
N GLY A 11 -1.07 -7.45 -1.34
CA GLY A 11 -2.30 -7.01 -2.02
C GLY A 11 -2.37 -5.51 -2.25
N THR A 12 -1.96 -4.72 -1.25
CA THR A 12 -1.95 -3.27 -1.41
C THR A 12 -0.90 -2.79 -2.42
N THR A 13 0.25 -3.46 -2.50
CA THR A 13 1.28 -3.16 -3.52
C THR A 13 0.84 -3.60 -4.90
N LEU A 14 0.23 -4.77 -5.03
CA LEU A 14 -0.38 -5.26 -6.26
C LEU A 14 -1.32 -4.21 -6.87
N VAL A 15 -2.27 -3.72 -6.07
CA VAL A 15 -3.26 -2.72 -6.50
C VAL A 15 -2.57 -1.42 -6.92
N ALA A 16 -1.59 -0.94 -6.15
CA ALA A 16 -0.88 0.30 -6.46
C ALA A 16 -0.04 0.19 -7.76
N PHE A 17 0.64 -0.94 -7.99
CA PHE A 17 1.38 -1.17 -9.24
C PHE A 17 0.44 -1.30 -10.43
N ILE A 18 -0.72 -1.93 -10.30
CA ILE A 18 -1.73 -1.95 -11.37
C ILE A 18 -2.18 -0.52 -11.70
N ALA A 19 -2.47 0.31 -10.69
CA ALA A 19 -2.91 1.69 -10.89
C ALA A 19 -1.87 2.52 -11.67
N TYR A 20 -0.61 2.50 -11.23
CA TYR A 20 0.46 3.18 -11.95
C TYR A 20 0.78 2.56 -13.30
N GLY A 21 0.61 1.25 -13.46
CA GLY A 21 0.74 0.58 -14.76
C GLY A 21 -0.30 1.07 -15.76
N VAL A 22 -1.54 1.28 -15.34
CA VAL A 22 -2.61 1.87 -16.16
C VAL A 22 -2.28 3.31 -16.54
N ILE A 23 -1.84 4.13 -15.58
CA ILE A 23 -1.42 5.53 -15.83
C ILE A 23 -0.29 5.55 -16.87
N ALA A 24 0.77 4.77 -16.64
CA ALA A 24 1.92 4.68 -17.54
C ALA A 24 1.53 4.22 -18.94
N PHE A 25 0.64 3.23 -19.05
CA PHE A 25 0.14 2.73 -20.33
C PHE A 25 -0.60 3.81 -21.12
N ILE A 26 -1.46 4.58 -20.46
CA ILE A 26 -2.21 5.65 -21.10
C ILE A 26 -1.29 6.81 -21.55
N GLN A 27 -0.22 7.06 -20.82
CA GLN A 27 0.83 8.01 -21.20
C GLN A 27 1.77 7.49 -22.32
N GLY A 28 1.60 6.25 -22.79
CA GLY A 28 2.50 5.64 -23.78
C GLY A 28 3.88 5.26 -23.23
N GLN A 29 4.04 5.16 -21.90
CA GLN A 29 5.27 4.73 -21.26
C GLN A 29 5.34 3.20 -21.14
N ASP A 30 5.49 2.52 -22.28
CA ASP A 30 5.37 1.05 -22.38
C ASP A 30 6.30 0.28 -21.43
N PHE A 31 7.55 0.72 -21.27
CA PHE A 31 8.51 0.05 -20.38
C PHE A 31 8.11 0.16 -18.90
N VAL A 32 7.59 1.32 -18.49
CA VAL A 32 7.13 1.56 -17.10
C VAL A 32 5.86 0.77 -16.84
N ALA A 33 4.92 0.78 -17.78
CA ALA A 33 3.69 -0.02 -17.70
C ALA A 33 4.02 -1.52 -17.60
N THR A 34 4.92 -2.02 -18.45
CA THR A 34 5.36 -3.42 -18.45
C THR A 34 6.03 -3.79 -17.13
N PHE A 35 6.93 -2.95 -16.61
CA PHE A 35 7.55 -3.17 -15.30
C PHE A 35 6.49 -3.29 -14.18
N CYS A 36 5.52 -2.38 -14.15
CA CYS A 36 4.44 -2.41 -13.17
C CYS A 36 3.63 -3.71 -13.24
N LEU A 37 3.28 -4.16 -14.44
CA LEU A 37 2.50 -5.39 -14.62
C LEU A 37 3.29 -6.66 -14.29
N ILE A 38 4.61 -6.69 -14.54
CA ILE A 38 5.49 -7.79 -14.09
C ILE A 38 5.50 -7.86 -12.56
N ILE A 39 5.68 -6.73 -11.88
CA ILE A 39 5.68 -6.67 -10.41
C ILE A 39 4.30 -7.01 -9.85
N ALA A 40 3.22 -6.58 -10.48
CA ALA A 40 1.86 -7.00 -10.14
C ALA A 40 1.70 -8.53 -10.26
N GLY A 41 2.12 -9.11 -11.38
CA GLY A 41 2.10 -10.57 -11.57
C GLY A 41 2.93 -11.33 -10.52
N ALA A 42 4.12 -10.82 -10.18
CA ALA A 42 4.94 -11.40 -9.11
C ALA A 42 4.27 -11.32 -7.74
N ASN A 43 3.60 -10.20 -7.41
CA ASN A 43 2.83 -10.07 -6.17
C ASN A 43 1.62 -11.00 -6.13
N LEU A 44 0.93 -11.23 -7.26
CA LEU A 44 -0.14 -12.24 -7.34
C LEU A 44 0.38 -13.65 -7.05
N GLY A 45 1.53 -14.02 -7.62
CA GLY A 45 2.18 -15.30 -7.32
C GLY A 45 2.62 -15.41 -5.86
N PHE A 46 3.16 -14.33 -5.28
CA PHE A 46 3.50 -14.28 -3.85
C PHE A 46 2.28 -14.43 -2.94
N LEU A 47 1.19 -13.73 -3.24
CA LEU A 47 -0.07 -13.77 -2.48
C LEU A 47 -0.66 -15.18 -2.41
N TRP A 48 -0.46 -16.02 -3.42
CA TRP A 48 -0.88 -17.41 -3.38
C TRP A 48 -0.32 -18.17 -2.15
N TYR A 49 0.91 -17.84 -1.75
CA TYR A 49 1.58 -18.46 -0.61
C TYR A 49 1.56 -17.60 0.66
N ASN A 50 1.26 -16.31 0.54
CA ASN A 50 1.21 -15.37 1.67
C ASN A 50 -0.22 -15.09 2.17
N ALA A 51 -1.26 -15.50 1.44
CA ALA A 51 -2.64 -15.46 1.93
C ALA A 51 -2.80 -16.30 3.20
N HIS A 52 -3.59 -15.78 4.14
CA HIS A 52 -3.75 -16.41 5.44
C HIS A 52 -4.28 -17.85 5.34
N PRO A 53 -3.63 -18.84 6.00
CA PRO A 53 -2.40 -18.72 6.80
C PRO A 53 -1.13 -18.65 5.95
N ALA A 54 -0.26 -17.65 6.16
CA ALA A 54 0.94 -17.46 5.35
C ALA A 54 1.96 -18.61 5.47
N GLN A 55 2.49 -19.04 4.33
CA GLN A 55 3.57 -20.02 4.20
C GLN A 55 4.94 -19.36 3.99
N ILE A 56 4.94 -18.17 3.39
CA ILE A 56 6.12 -17.34 3.16
C ILE A 56 5.85 -15.90 3.58
N PHE A 57 6.88 -15.23 4.09
CA PHE A 57 6.82 -13.82 4.49
C PHE A 57 7.59 -12.95 3.51
N MET A 58 7.14 -11.71 3.33
CA MET A 58 7.74 -10.79 2.36
C MET A 58 9.09 -10.29 2.85
N GLY A 59 9.14 -9.92 4.14
CA GLY A 59 10.35 -9.43 4.79
C GLY A 59 10.81 -8.06 4.27
N ASP A 60 11.85 -7.53 4.90
CA ASP A 60 12.35 -6.19 4.57
C ASP A 60 12.88 -6.09 3.13
N THR A 61 13.45 -7.18 2.60
CA THR A 61 13.95 -7.25 1.22
C THR A 61 12.83 -6.97 0.23
N GLY A 62 11.68 -7.64 0.37
CA GLY A 62 10.53 -7.41 -0.50
C GLY A 62 9.89 -6.04 -0.25
N ALA A 63 9.69 -5.68 1.02
CA ALA A 63 8.98 -4.46 1.38
C ALA A 63 9.69 -3.17 0.94
N LEU A 64 11.00 -3.10 1.13
CA LEU A 64 11.79 -1.95 0.71
C LEU A 64 11.92 -1.89 -0.81
N ALA A 65 12.08 -3.04 -1.48
CA ALA A 65 12.12 -3.10 -2.95
C ALA A 65 10.80 -2.64 -3.58
N LEU A 66 9.64 -3.15 -3.11
CA LEU A 66 8.34 -2.74 -3.65
C LEU A 66 8.04 -1.27 -3.34
N GLY A 67 8.35 -0.79 -2.13
CA GLY A 67 8.13 0.62 -1.76
C GLY A 67 8.98 1.59 -2.58
N SER A 68 10.28 1.31 -2.73
CA SER A 68 11.18 2.14 -3.54
C SER A 68 10.87 2.06 -5.04
N GLY A 69 10.51 0.87 -5.54
CA GLY A 69 10.06 0.69 -6.92
C GLY A 69 8.80 1.49 -7.23
N LEU A 70 7.81 1.45 -6.35
CA LEU A 70 6.57 2.21 -6.51
C LEU A 70 6.82 3.73 -6.46
N ALA A 71 7.67 4.20 -5.56
CA ALA A 71 8.08 5.60 -5.51
C ALA A 71 8.78 6.03 -6.81
N THR A 72 9.66 5.18 -7.35
CA THR A 72 10.37 5.45 -8.61
C THR A 72 9.39 5.54 -9.78
N VAL A 73 8.46 4.60 -9.90
CA VAL A 73 7.40 4.61 -10.92
C VAL A 73 6.55 5.89 -10.84
N SER A 74 6.20 6.34 -9.63
CA SER A 74 5.43 7.58 -9.45
C SER A 74 6.15 8.83 -9.96
N LEU A 75 7.49 8.85 -9.87
CA LEU A 75 8.32 9.92 -10.41
C LEU A 75 8.42 9.82 -11.93
N MET A 76 8.61 8.62 -12.48
CA MET A 76 8.72 8.38 -13.92
C MET A 76 7.43 8.73 -14.69
N THR A 77 6.27 8.45 -14.09
CA THR A 77 4.95 8.80 -14.67
C THR A 77 4.61 10.29 -14.52
N GLY A 78 5.43 11.08 -13.82
CA GLY A 78 5.16 12.50 -13.52
C GLY A 78 4.05 12.71 -12.47
N HIS A 79 3.40 11.64 -12.01
CA HIS A 79 2.22 11.67 -11.14
C HIS A 79 2.55 11.43 -9.66
N TRP A 80 3.69 11.90 -9.19
CA TRP A 80 4.17 11.67 -7.81
C TRP A 80 3.21 12.18 -6.72
N LEU A 81 2.43 13.23 -7.00
CA LEU A 81 1.41 13.76 -6.08
C LEU A 81 0.23 12.79 -5.88
N LEU A 82 0.03 11.82 -6.77
CA LEU A 82 -1.00 10.79 -6.63
C LEU A 82 -0.52 9.62 -5.78
N LEU A 83 0.77 9.50 -5.48
CA LEU A 83 1.31 8.39 -4.69
C LEU A 83 0.70 8.29 -3.29
N PRO A 84 0.50 9.39 -2.54
CA PRO A 84 -0.17 9.31 -1.24
C PRO A 84 -1.64 8.87 -1.33
N LEU A 85 -2.29 9.09 -2.47
CA LEU A 85 -3.68 8.68 -2.70
C LEU A 85 -3.76 7.22 -3.16
N ILE A 86 -2.99 6.82 -4.17
CA ILE A 86 -2.94 5.44 -4.66
C ILE A 86 -2.41 4.51 -3.55
N GLY A 87 -1.37 4.95 -2.84
CA GLY A 87 -0.78 4.29 -1.69
C GLY A 87 -1.42 4.65 -0.35
N PHE A 88 -2.70 5.06 -0.33
CA PHE A 88 -3.37 5.59 0.86
C PHE A 88 -3.21 4.71 2.11
N VAL A 89 -3.32 3.39 1.95
CA VAL A 89 -3.15 2.45 3.07
C VAL A 89 -1.74 2.52 3.65
N PHE A 90 -0.69 2.60 2.81
CA PHE A 90 0.69 2.74 3.27
C PHE A 90 0.90 4.05 4.03
N VAL A 91 0.31 5.14 3.52
CA VAL A 91 0.38 6.45 4.17
C VAL A 91 -0.35 6.42 5.50
N ALA A 92 -1.56 5.88 5.56
CA ALA A 92 -2.34 5.78 6.79
C ALA A 92 -1.61 4.95 7.86
N GLU A 93 -1.00 3.84 7.47
CA GLU A 93 -0.18 2.99 8.34
C GLU A 93 1.04 3.75 8.89
N ALA A 94 1.82 4.39 8.01
CA ALA A 94 2.99 5.17 8.41
C ALA A 94 2.62 6.36 9.31
N MET A 95 1.57 7.10 8.94
CA MET A 95 1.06 8.24 9.70
C MET A 95 0.54 7.81 11.06
N SER A 96 -0.12 6.65 11.18
CA SER A 96 -0.58 6.14 12.47
C SER A 96 0.57 5.96 13.45
N ASN A 97 1.73 5.46 12.97
CA ASN A 97 2.91 5.27 13.80
C ASN A 97 3.56 6.60 14.20
N ILE A 98 3.66 7.55 13.26
CA ILE A 98 4.19 8.90 13.53
C ILE A 98 3.33 9.61 14.57
N ILE A 99 2.01 9.60 14.40
CA ILE A 99 1.05 10.21 15.33
C ILE A 99 1.15 9.54 16.70
N GLN A 100 1.19 8.21 16.75
CA GLN A 100 1.28 7.45 17.99
C GLN A 100 2.56 7.78 18.77
N ILE A 101 3.72 7.77 18.10
CA ILE A 101 5.02 8.08 18.73
C ILE A 101 5.06 9.54 19.18
N GLY A 102 4.60 10.47 18.34
CA GLY A 102 4.55 11.90 18.66
C GLY A 102 3.67 12.18 19.86
N TYR A 103 2.46 11.64 19.88
CA TYR A 103 1.53 11.82 20.99
C TYR A 103 2.00 11.14 22.27
N PHE A 104 2.59 9.95 22.20
CA PHE A 104 3.13 9.26 23.37
C PHE A 104 4.21 10.09 24.07
N LYS A 105 5.10 10.73 23.29
CA LYS A 105 6.13 11.64 23.80
C LYS A 105 5.54 12.92 24.40
N LEU A 106 4.57 13.54 23.73
CA LEU A 106 3.97 14.82 24.16
C LEU A 106 3.05 14.67 25.37
N SER A 107 2.32 13.56 25.47
CA SER A 107 1.31 13.32 26.50
C SER A 107 1.86 12.65 27.77
N GLY A 108 3.16 12.34 27.81
CA GLY A 108 3.79 11.64 28.94
C GLY A 108 3.36 10.17 29.06
N GLY A 109 3.07 9.51 27.94
CA GLY A 109 2.79 8.07 27.90
C GLY A 109 1.36 7.67 27.54
N LYS A 110 0.49 8.61 27.13
CA LYS A 110 -0.84 8.26 26.60
C LYS A 110 -0.74 7.83 25.14
N ARG A 111 -1.70 7.03 24.69
CA ARG A 111 -1.76 6.45 23.34
C ARG A 111 -3.01 6.96 22.61
N VAL A 112 -2.90 7.26 21.31
CA VAL A 112 -4.06 7.66 20.48
C VAL A 112 -4.79 6.42 19.99
N PHE A 113 -4.05 5.54 19.32
CA PHE A 113 -4.51 4.22 18.91
C PHE A 113 -4.18 3.20 20.02
N LYS A 114 -4.98 2.15 20.14
CA LYS A 114 -4.70 1.07 21.12
C LYS A 114 -3.30 0.47 20.90
N ARG A 115 -2.96 0.23 19.62
CA ARG A 115 -1.61 -0.11 19.13
C ARG A 115 -1.40 0.48 17.74
N ALA A 116 -0.17 0.85 17.43
CA ALA A 116 0.26 1.22 16.09
C ALA A 116 1.22 0.13 15.56
N PRO A 117 1.22 -0.17 14.25
CA PRO A 117 0.49 0.50 13.16
C PRO A 117 -1.03 0.24 13.15
N LEU A 118 -1.75 0.85 12.20
CA LEU A 118 -3.22 0.98 12.21
C LEU A 118 -3.93 -0.39 12.14
N HIS A 119 -3.38 -1.35 11.42
CA HIS A 119 -3.97 -2.69 11.37
C HIS A 119 -4.08 -3.36 12.76
N HIS A 120 -3.06 -3.23 13.61
CA HIS A 120 -3.11 -3.77 14.98
C HIS A 120 -4.14 -3.06 15.85
N HIS A 121 -4.40 -1.77 15.61
CA HIS A 121 -5.50 -1.08 16.28
C HIS A 121 -6.84 -1.77 15.98
N PHE A 122 -7.07 -2.16 14.72
CA PHE A 122 -8.30 -2.84 14.31
C PHE A 122 -8.41 -4.26 14.89
N GLU A 123 -7.30 -4.98 15.03
CA GLU A 123 -7.29 -6.27 15.72
C GLU A 123 -7.64 -6.13 17.21
N GLU A 124 -7.08 -5.12 17.90
CA GLU A 124 -7.34 -4.90 19.33
C GLU A 124 -8.75 -4.36 19.65
N ILE A 125 -9.50 -3.91 18.64
CA ILE A 125 -10.94 -3.64 18.77
C ILE A 125 -11.82 -4.85 18.41
N GLY A 126 -11.21 -5.99 18.09
CA GLY A 126 -11.87 -7.28 17.90
C GLY A 126 -12.13 -7.69 16.45
N TRP A 127 -11.47 -7.08 15.46
CA TRP A 127 -11.57 -7.54 14.07
C TRP A 127 -10.64 -8.73 13.85
N ALA A 128 -11.11 -9.71 13.06
CA ALA A 128 -10.23 -10.79 12.59
C ALA A 128 -9.18 -10.23 11.61
N GLU A 129 -7.99 -10.82 11.58
CA GLU A 129 -6.90 -10.44 10.66
C GLU A 129 -7.38 -10.39 9.20
N THR A 130 -8.04 -11.46 8.73
CA THR A 130 -8.58 -11.53 7.37
C THR A 130 -9.62 -10.45 7.08
N GLN A 131 -10.39 -10.04 8.08
CA GLN A 131 -11.35 -8.94 7.98
C GLN A 131 -10.64 -7.59 7.84
N VAL A 132 -9.55 -7.34 8.57
CA VAL A 132 -8.73 -6.12 8.43
C VAL A 132 -8.12 -6.06 7.04
N VAL A 133 -7.46 -7.14 6.61
CA VAL A 133 -6.78 -7.24 5.31
C VAL A 133 -7.74 -6.98 4.16
N THR A 134 -8.87 -7.70 4.13
CA THR A 134 -9.87 -7.56 3.06
C THR A 134 -10.43 -6.14 2.99
N ARG A 135 -10.69 -5.49 4.14
CA ARG A 135 -11.19 -4.11 4.17
C ARG A 135 -10.13 -3.12 3.69
N PHE A 136 -8.88 -3.33 4.05
CA PHE A 136 -7.78 -2.47 3.61
C PHE A 136 -7.57 -2.60 2.10
N TRP A 137 -7.75 -3.79 1.53
CA TRP A 137 -7.75 -3.98 0.08
C TRP A 137 -8.90 -3.22 -0.60
N VAL A 138 -10.11 -3.29 -0.07
CA VAL A 138 -11.26 -2.52 -0.62
C VAL A 138 -10.95 -1.02 -0.63
N VAL A 139 -10.38 -0.50 0.47
CA VAL A 139 -9.97 0.91 0.55
C VAL A 139 -8.83 1.22 -0.44
N ALA A 140 -7.83 0.35 -0.56
CA ALA A 140 -6.73 0.53 -1.50
C ALA A 140 -7.20 0.54 -2.95
N ILE A 141 -8.14 -0.34 -3.32
CA ILE A 141 -8.73 -0.41 -4.66
C ILE A 141 -9.51 0.87 -4.94
N ALA A 142 -10.38 1.30 -4.01
CA ALA A 142 -11.16 2.52 -4.17
C ALA A 142 -10.27 3.77 -4.31
N ALA A 143 -9.25 3.90 -3.46
CA ALA A 143 -8.30 5.00 -3.49
C ALA A 143 -7.46 4.99 -4.78
N SER A 144 -7.05 3.80 -5.25
CA SER A 144 -6.33 3.63 -6.50
C SER A 144 -7.17 3.97 -7.72
N MET A 145 -8.43 3.53 -7.78
CA MET A 145 -9.37 3.91 -8.84
C MET A 145 -9.57 5.42 -8.91
N LEU A 146 -9.72 6.07 -7.76
CA LEU A 146 -9.80 7.53 -7.68
C LEU A 146 -8.51 8.19 -8.16
N GLY A 147 -7.34 7.65 -7.77
CA GLY A 147 -6.04 8.12 -8.23
C GLY A 147 -5.89 8.04 -9.75
N VAL A 148 -6.25 6.91 -10.36
CA VAL A 148 -6.25 6.77 -11.82
C VAL A 148 -7.23 7.75 -12.47
N ALA A 149 -8.44 7.90 -11.94
CA ALA A 149 -9.41 8.85 -12.49
C ALA A 149 -8.90 10.29 -12.45
N LEU A 150 -8.21 10.69 -11.37
CA LEU A 150 -7.59 12.01 -11.26
C LEU A 150 -6.42 12.19 -12.24
N ALA A 151 -5.57 11.16 -12.43
CA ALA A 151 -4.50 11.20 -13.43
C ALA A 151 -5.04 11.48 -14.84
N LEU A 152 -6.21 10.92 -15.17
CA LEU A 152 -6.85 11.11 -16.48
C LEU A 152 -7.60 12.43 -16.61
N ALA A 153 -7.94 13.08 -15.50
CA ALA A 153 -8.71 14.32 -15.49
C ALA A 153 -7.84 15.58 -15.57
N VAL A 154 -6.54 15.48 -15.27
CA VAL A 154 -5.60 16.60 -15.35
C VAL A 154 -5.08 16.70 -16.80
N PRO A 155 -5.37 17.79 -17.53
CA PRO A 155 -4.75 18.03 -18.82
C PRO A 155 -3.24 18.28 -18.65
N GLU A 156 -2.43 17.64 -19.49
CA GLU A 156 -0.97 17.88 -19.61
C GLU A 156 -0.61 19.36 -19.78
#